data_AF-A0A2V7TJL3-F1
#
_entry.id   AF-A0A2V7TJL3-F1
#
_cell.length_a   1.000
_cell.length_b   1.000
_cell.length_c   1.000
_cell.angle_alpha   90.00
_cell.angle_beta   90.00
_cell.angle_gamma   90.00
#
_symmetry.space_group_name_H-M   'P 1'
#
loop_
_entity.id
_entity.type
_entity.pdbx_description
1 polymer ?
#
loop_
_entity_poly.entity_id
_entity_poly.type
_entity_poly.pdbx_seq_one_letter_code
_entity_poly.pdbx_strand_id
1 'polypeptide(L)'
;MTLVRSLYAAAGALLIAGLGLRLAPTRLPRAQAAPLDVPAEAQPEAAPTSTRPAPRSDAIIAANILSPDRTPPAVRFSLPGRAAAPTKPRGPTLRLYGITVGAQGAVAIIDADPSIPGGELYRVGDLVAGARVLAITDSTVTLAQPSGPLVLRLQRAARSGP
;
A
#
# COMPACT_ATOMS: atom_id res chain seq x y z
N MET A 1 3.18 57.73 -19.13
CA MET A 1 3.47 56.69 -20.14
C MET A 1 4.70 55.83 -19.85
N THR A 2 5.70 56.32 -19.09
CA THR A 2 6.92 55.58 -18.75
C THR A 2 6.70 54.38 -17.82
N LEU A 3 5.82 54.52 -16.81
CA LEU A 3 5.53 53.49 -15.80
C LEU A 3 4.81 52.26 -16.38
N VAL A 4 3.92 52.47 -17.35
CA VAL A 4 3.25 51.38 -18.07
C VAL A 4 4.26 50.61 -18.93
N ARG A 5 5.21 51.31 -19.57
CA ARG A 5 6.27 50.71 -20.38
C ARG A 5 7.23 49.86 -19.53
N SER A 6 7.60 50.33 -18.34
CA SER A 6 8.44 49.54 -17.42
C SER A 6 7.73 48.29 -16.90
N LEU A 7 6.41 48.36 -16.69
CA LEU A 7 5.64 47.21 -16.25
C LEU A 7 5.62 46.09 -17.31
N TYR A 8 5.40 46.45 -18.58
CA TYR A 8 5.44 45.49 -19.69
C TYR A 8 6.84 44.89 -19.90
N ALA A 9 7.89 45.68 -19.73
CA ALA A 9 9.26 45.18 -19.80
C ALA A 9 9.56 44.17 -18.69
N ALA A 10 9.15 44.45 -17.45
CA ALA A 10 9.31 43.53 -16.32
C ALA A 10 8.50 42.24 -16.51
N ALA A 11 7.25 42.36 -16.99
CA ALA A 11 6.41 41.20 -17.30
C ALA A 11 7.04 40.29 -18.36
N GLY A 12 7.59 40.89 -19.44
CA GLY A 12 8.29 40.15 -20.49
C GLY A 12 9.53 39.41 -19.97
N ALA A 13 10.35 40.06 -19.13
CA ALA A 13 11.53 39.46 -18.55
C ALA A 13 11.19 38.25 -17.65
N LEU A 14 10.14 38.37 -16.82
CA LEU A 14 9.68 37.28 -15.95
C LEU A 14 9.14 36.09 -16.76
N LEU A 15 8.42 36.36 -17.85
CA LEU A 15 7.91 35.32 -18.75
C LEU A 15 9.05 34.51 -19.39
N ILE A 16 10.08 35.20 -19.86
CA ILE A 16 11.26 34.56 -20.48
C ILE A 16 12.03 33.73 -19.44
N ALA A 17 12.25 34.28 -18.24
CA ALA A 17 12.94 33.56 -17.17
C ALA A 17 12.19 32.30 -16.73
N GLY A 18 10.87 32.39 -16.54
CA GLY A 18 10.03 31.25 -16.20
C GLY A 18 10.03 30.17 -17.29
N LEU A 19 10.01 30.57 -18.56
CA LEU A 19 10.08 29.63 -19.68
C LEU A 19 11.44 28.93 -19.77
N GLY A 20 12.53 29.64 -19.51
CA GLY A 20 13.88 29.07 -19.43
C GLY A 20 14.02 28.03 -18.31
N LEU A 21 13.51 28.35 -17.11
CA LEU A 21 13.49 27.41 -15.99
C LEU A 21 12.66 26.15 -16.27
N ARG A 22 11.54 26.30 -17.00
CA ARG A 22 10.68 25.16 -17.37
C ARG A 22 11.35 24.21 -18.37
N LEU A 23 12.17 24.76 -19.27
CA LEU A 23 12.83 24.00 -20.32
C LEU A 23 14.22 23.48 -19.91
N ALA A 24 14.78 23.98 -18.79
CA ALA A 24 16.07 23.55 -18.30
C ALA A 24 16.04 22.08 -17.85
N PRO A 25 16.88 21.19 -18.43
CA PRO A 25 16.92 19.79 -18.03
C PRO A 25 17.55 19.66 -16.64
N THR A 26 16.73 19.32 -15.65
CA THR A 26 17.19 19.01 -14.29
C THR A 26 17.83 17.62 -14.28
N ARG A 27 19.16 17.55 -14.20
CA ARG A 27 19.85 16.28 -13.98
C ARG A 27 19.63 15.84 -12.54
N LEU A 28 18.80 14.83 -12.35
CA LEU A 28 18.62 14.19 -11.04
C LEU A 28 19.94 13.54 -10.60
N PRO A 29 20.32 13.64 -9.31
CA PRO A 29 21.44 12.90 -8.76
C PRO A 29 21.24 11.40 -8.99
N ARG A 30 22.12 10.79 -9.79
CA ARG A 30 22.08 9.35 -10.05
C ARG A 30 22.68 8.63 -8.85
N ALA A 31 21.83 8.09 -7.98
CA ALA A 31 22.27 7.21 -6.91
C ALA A 31 22.98 5.98 -7.52
N GLN A 32 24.27 5.82 -7.23
CA GLN A 32 25.01 4.61 -7.59
C GLN A 32 24.54 3.47 -6.68
N ALA A 33 23.93 2.46 -7.27
CA ALA A 33 23.62 1.22 -6.55
C ALA A 33 24.93 0.45 -6.36
N ALA A 34 25.44 0.44 -5.12
CA ALA A 34 26.49 -0.48 -4.72
C ALA A 34 25.90 -1.88 -4.60
N PRO A 35 26.53 -2.92 -5.18
CA PRO A 35 26.07 -4.30 -4.98
C PRO A 35 26.26 -4.70 -3.52
N LEU A 36 25.23 -5.27 -2.90
CA LEU A 36 25.32 -5.90 -1.59
C LEU A 36 25.97 -7.29 -1.76
N ASP A 37 27.09 -7.51 -1.07
CA ASP A 37 27.65 -8.86 -0.90
C ASP A 37 26.78 -9.67 0.06
N VAL A 38 26.22 -10.78 -0.42
CA VAL A 38 25.48 -11.75 0.38
C VAL A 38 26.46 -12.87 0.78
N PRO A 39 26.66 -13.16 2.08
CA PRO A 39 27.53 -14.24 2.50
C PRO A 39 26.93 -15.61 2.10
N ALA A 40 27.76 -16.47 1.51
CA ALA A 40 27.39 -17.83 1.13
C ALA A 40 27.07 -18.67 2.38
N GLU A 41 25.90 -19.30 2.38
CA GLU A 41 25.43 -20.19 3.44
C GLU A 41 26.33 -21.44 3.50
N ALA A 42 26.95 -21.69 4.66
CA ALA A 42 27.78 -22.87 4.88
C ALA A 42 26.89 -24.13 4.94
N GLN A 43 27.20 -25.10 4.07
CA GLN A 43 26.51 -26.38 3.95
C GLN A 43 26.72 -27.23 5.23
N PRO A 44 25.65 -27.70 5.92
CA PRO A 44 25.83 -28.53 7.09
C PRO A 44 26.30 -29.95 6.74
N GLU A 45 27.26 -30.39 7.54
CA GLU A 45 27.98 -31.65 7.54
C GLU A 45 27.08 -32.89 7.67
N ALA A 46 27.44 -33.95 6.93
CA ALA A 46 26.73 -35.21 6.87
C ALA A 46 26.85 -36.00 8.19
N ALA A 47 25.73 -36.46 8.73
CA ALA A 47 25.64 -37.35 9.89
C ALA A 47 25.40 -38.82 9.46
N PRO A 48 25.80 -39.83 10.28
CA PRO A 48 26.16 -41.17 9.82
C PRO A 48 24.97 -42.07 9.41
N THR A 49 25.24 -42.93 8.43
CA THR A 49 24.32 -43.91 7.85
C THR A 49 23.87 -44.97 8.86
N SER A 50 22.59 -44.95 9.23
CA SER A 50 21.89 -46.11 9.79
C SER A 50 21.20 -46.86 8.65
N THR A 51 21.74 -48.03 8.28
CA THR A 51 21.18 -48.88 7.23
C THR A 51 19.94 -49.62 7.75
N ARG A 52 18.81 -48.93 7.81
CA ARG A 52 17.48 -49.56 7.82
C ARG A 52 17.15 -49.95 6.37
N PRO A 53 16.56 -51.14 6.09
CA PRO A 53 16.11 -51.46 4.74
C PRO A 53 15.21 -50.33 4.25
N ALA A 54 15.58 -49.68 3.15
CA ALA A 54 14.84 -48.55 2.62
C ALA A 54 13.40 -49.02 2.37
N PRO A 55 12.38 -48.42 3.02
CA PRO A 55 11.01 -48.72 2.66
C PRO A 55 10.86 -48.41 1.18
N ARG A 56 10.18 -49.30 0.43
CA ARG A 56 9.86 -49.04 -0.99
C ARG A 56 9.30 -47.63 -1.08
N SER A 57 9.75 -46.84 -2.05
CA SER A 57 9.40 -45.41 -2.17
C SER A 57 7.89 -45.18 -2.04
N ASP A 58 7.08 -46.11 -2.57
CA ASP A 58 5.62 -46.08 -2.48
C ASP A 58 5.09 -46.09 -1.03
N ALA A 59 5.71 -46.87 -0.14
CA ALA A 59 5.33 -46.92 1.27
C ALA A 59 5.65 -45.60 1.99
N ILE A 60 6.75 -44.94 1.63
CA ILE A 60 7.11 -43.62 2.18
C ILE A 60 6.13 -42.55 1.67
N ILE A 61 5.78 -42.60 0.38
CA ILE A 61 4.86 -41.65 -0.25
C ILE A 61 3.45 -41.81 0.33
N ALA A 62 2.95 -43.04 0.46
CA ALA A 62 1.63 -43.32 1.02
C ALA A 62 1.54 -42.91 2.49
N ALA A 63 2.55 -43.23 3.30
CA ALA A 63 2.54 -42.92 4.73
C ALA A 63 2.78 -41.43 5.03
N ASN A 64 3.56 -40.74 4.19
CA ASN A 64 3.91 -39.35 4.43
C ASN A 64 3.16 -38.41 3.50
N ILE A 65 3.36 -38.45 2.19
CA ILE A 65 2.89 -37.39 1.28
C ILE A 65 1.38 -37.47 1.04
N LEU A 66 0.86 -38.68 0.82
CA LEU A 66 -0.53 -38.93 0.43
C LEU A 66 -1.42 -39.43 1.59
N SER A 67 -0.92 -39.36 2.82
CA SER A 67 -1.70 -39.84 3.97
C SER A 67 -2.96 -38.97 4.15
N PRO A 68 -4.15 -39.57 4.24
CA PRO A 68 -5.42 -38.84 4.39
C PRO A 68 -5.53 -38.12 5.73
N ASP A 69 -4.76 -38.55 6.74
CA ASP A 69 -4.75 -37.96 8.08
C ASP A 69 -3.77 -36.76 8.20
N ARG A 70 -3.23 -36.28 7.08
CA ARG A 70 -2.32 -35.13 7.09
C ARG A 70 -3.05 -33.85 7.49
N THR A 71 -2.79 -33.41 8.72
CA THR A 71 -3.13 -32.06 9.16
C THR A 71 -1.95 -31.13 8.87
N PRO A 72 -2.12 -30.05 8.09
CA PRO A 72 -1.05 -29.10 7.84
C PRO A 72 -0.64 -28.39 9.15
N PRO A 73 0.66 -28.11 9.35
CA PRO A 73 1.12 -27.38 10.52
C PRO A 73 0.50 -25.97 10.53
N ALA A 74 -0.10 -25.60 11.67
CA ALA A 74 -0.81 -24.33 11.83
C ALA A 74 0.10 -23.10 11.68
N VAL A 75 1.41 -23.27 11.90
CA VAL A 75 2.42 -22.22 11.78
C VAL A 75 3.61 -22.79 11.03
N ARG A 76 3.93 -22.22 9.87
CA ARG A 76 5.07 -22.65 9.05
C ARG A 76 6.37 -21.96 9.45
N PHE A 77 6.28 -20.80 10.11
CA PHE A 77 7.42 -20.03 10.59
C PHE A 77 7.04 -19.25 11.85
N SER A 78 7.70 -19.55 12.97
CA SER A 78 7.70 -18.70 14.15
C SER A 78 9.11 -18.13 14.31
N LEU A 79 9.28 -16.83 14.02
CA LEU A 79 10.51 -16.13 14.41
C LEU A 79 10.56 -16.05 15.95
N PRO A 80 11.68 -16.40 16.60
CA PRO A 80 11.84 -16.18 18.04
C PRO A 80 11.56 -14.72 18.36
N GLY A 81 10.56 -14.45 19.21
CA GLY A 81 10.15 -13.10 19.59
C GLY A 81 8.97 -12.49 18.82
N ARG A 82 8.33 -13.21 17.88
CA ARG A 82 7.09 -12.72 17.23
C ARG A 82 5.87 -13.53 17.67
N ALA A 83 5.13 -12.96 18.62
CA ALA A 83 3.80 -13.44 18.99
C ALA A 83 2.89 -13.52 17.74
N ALA A 84 2.03 -14.55 17.70
CA ALA A 84 1.06 -14.76 16.64
C ALA A 84 0.33 -13.44 16.32
N ALA A 85 0.35 -13.04 15.04
CA ALA A 85 -0.28 -11.80 14.63
C ALA A 85 -1.77 -11.83 15.03
N PRO A 86 -2.28 -10.80 15.72
CA PRO A 86 -3.68 -10.75 16.10
C PRO A 86 -4.54 -10.84 14.85
N THR A 87 -5.53 -11.74 14.87
CA THR A 87 -6.60 -11.80 13.87
C THR A 87 -7.21 -10.42 13.74
N LYS A 88 -6.93 -9.76 12.61
CA LYS A 88 -7.39 -8.41 12.30
C LYS A 88 -8.91 -8.34 12.56
N PRO A 89 -9.39 -7.44 13.44
CA PRO A 89 -10.82 -7.27 13.60
C PRO A 89 -11.42 -6.89 12.24
N ARG A 90 -12.39 -7.68 11.79
CA ARG A 90 -13.26 -7.35 10.66
C ARG A 90 -14.09 -6.13 11.07
N GLY A 91 -13.49 -4.95 10.98
CA GLY A 91 -14.23 -3.70 11.01
C GLY A 91 -15.20 -3.63 9.82
N PRO A 92 -16.19 -2.73 9.86
CA PRO A 92 -17.06 -2.47 8.73
C PRO A 92 -16.21 -2.26 7.47
N THR A 93 -16.62 -2.87 6.35
CA THR A 93 -15.88 -2.78 5.10
C THR A 93 -16.05 -1.38 4.53
N LEU A 94 -15.23 -0.46 5.01
CA LEU A 94 -15.19 0.93 4.54
C LEU A 94 -14.79 0.96 3.08
N ARG A 95 -15.61 1.56 2.22
CA ARG A 95 -15.31 1.71 0.78
C ARG A 95 -15.34 3.17 0.38
N LEU A 96 -14.30 3.60 -0.32
CA LEU A 96 -14.21 4.94 -0.88
C LEU A 96 -14.76 4.93 -2.32
N TYR A 97 -15.88 5.62 -2.53
CA TYR A 97 -16.54 5.73 -3.82
C TYR A 97 -16.01 6.89 -4.67
N GLY A 98 -15.73 8.02 -4.03
CA GLY A 98 -15.43 9.26 -4.73
C GLY A 98 -14.70 10.27 -3.87
N ILE A 99 -14.03 11.19 -4.53
CA ILE A 99 -13.46 12.39 -3.92
C ILE A 99 -13.88 13.56 -4.80
N THR A 100 -14.42 14.60 -4.19
CA THR A 100 -14.78 15.86 -4.86
C THR A 100 -14.03 17.01 -4.21
N VAL A 101 -13.74 18.05 -4.99
CA VAL A 101 -13.08 19.27 -4.48
C VAL A 101 -14.04 20.42 -4.69
N GLY A 102 -14.47 21.04 -3.59
CA GLY A 102 -15.35 22.21 -3.60
C GLY A 102 -14.68 23.45 -3.04
N ALA A 103 -15.43 24.55 -2.96
CA ALA A 103 -14.95 25.83 -2.39
C ALA A 103 -14.43 25.72 -0.95
N GLN A 104 -14.87 24.69 -0.22
CA GLN A 104 -14.52 24.42 1.17
C GLN A 104 -13.47 23.31 1.31
N GLY A 105 -12.78 22.95 0.23
CA GLY A 105 -11.75 21.91 0.20
C GLY A 105 -12.24 20.55 -0.30
N ALA A 106 -11.41 19.53 -0.10
CA ALA A 106 -11.69 18.16 -0.55
C ALA A 106 -12.71 17.47 0.36
N VAL A 107 -13.62 16.72 -0.26
CA VAL A 107 -14.66 15.93 0.39
C VAL A 107 -14.62 14.51 -0.16
N ALA A 108 -14.68 13.52 0.72
CA ALA A 108 -14.67 12.10 0.37
C ALA A 108 -16.08 11.52 0.49
N ILE A 109 -16.43 10.60 -0.42
CA ILE A 109 -17.68 9.84 -0.39
C ILE A 109 -17.35 8.42 0.08
N ILE A 110 -17.72 8.09 1.31
CA ILE A 110 -17.33 6.82 1.96
C ILE A 110 -18.58 6.03 2.37
N ASP A 111 -18.60 4.76 1.98
CA ASP A 111 -19.53 3.76 2.49
C ASP A 111 -19.06 3.30 3.87
N ALA A 112 -19.81 3.63 4.92
CA ALA A 112 -19.47 3.29 6.29
C ALA A 112 -20.54 2.46 7.01
N ASP A 113 -21.80 2.58 6.61
CA ASP A 113 -22.93 1.89 7.23
C ASP A 113 -23.62 0.97 6.20
N PRO A 114 -23.68 -0.35 6.42
CA PRO A 114 -24.44 -1.25 5.56
C PRO A 114 -25.95 -0.98 5.55
N SER A 115 -26.46 -0.20 6.50
CA SER A 115 -27.88 0.13 6.65
C SER A 115 -28.33 1.30 5.77
N ILE A 116 -27.38 2.14 5.33
CA ILE A 116 -27.66 3.30 4.47
C ILE A 116 -27.00 3.04 3.11
N PRO A 117 -27.78 2.63 2.09
CA PRO A 117 -27.23 2.45 0.76
C PRO A 117 -26.84 3.81 0.18
N GLY A 118 -25.55 4.01 -0.05
CA GLY A 118 -24.99 5.23 -0.63
C GLY A 118 -23.95 5.85 0.29
N GLY A 119 -22.76 6.11 -0.25
CA GLY A 119 -21.68 6.68 0.55
C GLY A 119 -22.02 8.07 1.09
N GLU A 120 -21.63 8.32 2.33
CA GLU A 120 -21.79 9.61 2.99
C GLU A 120 -20.60 10.53 2.67
N LEU A 121 -20.83 11.84 2.76
CA LEU A 121 -19.84 12.87 2.50
C LEU A 121 -19.07 13.21 3.78
N TYR A 122 -17.75 13.08 3.73
CA TYR A 122 -16.85 13.35 4.86
C TYR A 122 -15.72 14.30 4.48
N ARG A 123 -15.33 15.13 5.43
CA ARG A 123 -14.24 16.11 5.34
C ARG A 123 -13.10 15.72 6.26
N VAL A 124 -11.96 16.38 6.06
CA VAL A 124 -10.83 16.28 7.00
C VAL A 124 -11.30 16.73 8.39
N GLY A 125 -11.10 15.87 9.38
CA GLY A 125 -11.53 16.08 10.76
C GLY A 125 -12.80 15.31 11.15
N ASP A 126 -13.60 14.85 10.20
CA ASP A 126 -14.85 14.12 10.48
C ASP A 126 -14.58 12.71 11.00
N LEU A 127 -15.58 12.12 11.67
CA LEU A 127 -15.53 10.75 12.17
C LEU A 127 -16.29 9.81 11.23
N VAL A 128 -15.62 8.77 10.75
CA VAL A 128 -16.16 7.72 9.87
C VAL A 128 -16.00 6.39 10.58
N ALA A 129 -17.11 5.73 10.93
CA ALA A 129 -17.10 4.46 11.68
C ALA A 129 -16.17 4.50 12.93
N GLY A 130 -16.14 5.64 13.63
CA GLY A 130 -15.29 5.85 14.82
C GLY A 130 -13.82 6.22 14.53
N ALA A 131 -13.42 6.34 13.27
CA ALA A 131 -12.07 6.75 12.86
C ALA A 131 -12.07 8.18 12.30
N ARG A 132 -11.09 9.01 12.70
CA ARG A 132 -11.03 10.41 12.24
C ARG A 132 -10.39 10.50 10.85
N VAL A 133 -10.98 11.27 9.94
CA VAL A 133 -10.35 11.58 8.64
C VAL A 133 -9.16 12.50 8.85
N LEU A 134 -7.97 12.01 8.53
CA LEU A 134 -6.70 12.75 8.66
C LEU A 134 -6.35 13.53 7.40
N ALA A 135 -6.59 12.94 6.23
CA ALA A 135 -6.23 13.53 4.96
C ALA A 135 -7.11 13.01 3.83
N ILE A 136 -7.44 13.89 2.89
CA ILE A 136 -8.10 13.56 1.63
C ILE A 136 -7.17 14.03 0.51
N THR A 137 -6.78 13.11 -0.37
CA THR A 137 -5.90 13.36 -1.52
C THR A 137 -6.69 13.25 -2.83
N ASP A 138 -6.01 13.14 -3.96
CA ASP A 138 -6.64 12.93 -5.27
C ASP A 138 -7.31 11.56 -5.43
N SER A 139 -6.78 10.54 -4.74
CA SER A 139 -7.14 9.13 -4.96
C SER A 139 -7.25 8.32 -3.67
N THR A 140 -6.85 8.90 -2.53
CA THR A 140 -6.85 8.21 -1.24
C THR A 140 -7.39 9.07 -0.10
N VAL A 141 -7.91 8.39 0.91
CA VAL A 141 -8.34 8.98 2.18
C VAL A 141 -7.66 8.23 3.32
N THR A 142 -7.04 8.97 4.23
CA THR A 142 -6.37 8.41 5.40
C THR A 142 -7.24 8.61 6.64
N LEU A 143 -7.51 7.53 7.35
CA LEU A 143 -8.29 7.50 8.60
C LEU A 143 -7.38 7.14 9.78
N ALA A 144 -7.57 7.81 10.92
CA ALA A 144 -6.95 7.46 12.18
C ALA A 144 -7.76 6.34 12.85
N GLN A 145 -7.27 5.10 12.75
CA GLN A 145 -7.81 3.99 13.54
C GLN A 145 -6.95 3.71 14.77
N PRO A 146 -7.53 3.14 15.85
CA PRO A 146 -6.77 2.72 17.03
C PRO A 146 -5.64 1.74 16.72
N SER A 147 -5.80 0.92 15.67
CA SER A 147 -4.81 -0.04 15.19
C SER A 147 -3.71 0.55 14.29
N GLY A 148 -3.75 1.85 14.01
CA GLY A 148 -2.86 2.53 13.08
C GLY A 148 -3.60 3.20 11.91
N PRO A 149 -2.91 4.01 11.09
CA PRO A 149 -3.55 4.73 9.99
C PRO A 149 -4.09 3.75 8.93
N LEU A 150 -5.37 3.91 8.58
CA LEU A 150 -6.01 3.16 7.50
C LEU A 150 -6.10 4.04 6.25
N VAL A 151 -5.54 3.57 5.14
CA VAL A 151 -5.63 4.27 3.85
C VAL A 151 -6.68 3.59 2.98
N LEU A 152 -7.76 4.31 2.69
CA LEU A 152 -8.77 3.92 1.72
C LEU A 152 -8.36 4.43 0.34
N ARG A 153 -8.48 3.57 -0.68
CA ARG A 153 -8.18 3.90 -2.07
C ARG A 153 -9.44 3.90 -2.90
N LEU A 154 -9.54 4.85 -3.82
CA LEU A 154 -10.63 4.91 -4.78
C LEU A 154 -10.64 3.61 -5.58
N GLN A 155 -11.77 2.91 -5.59
CA GLN A 155 -11.92 1.75 -6.47
C GLN A 155 -12.05 2.28 -7.90
N ARG A 156 -11.20 1.78 -8.80
CA ARG A 156 -11.27 2.15 -10.21
C ARG A 156 -12.59 1.62 -10.76
N ALA A 157 -13.51 2.51 -11.14
CA ALA A 157 -14.74 2.10 -11.80
C ALA A 157 -14.36 1.32 -13.06
N ALA A 158 -14.72 0.04 -13.11
CA ALA A 158 -14.71 -0.72 -14.35
C ALA A 158 -15.72 -0.03 -15.27
N ARG A 159 -15.22 0.72 -16.26
CA ARG A 159 -16.06 1.26 -17.32
C ARG A 159 -16.60 0.05 -18.08
N SER A 160 -17.85 -0.35 -17.81
CA SER A 160 -18.59 -1.15 -18.77
C SER A 160 -18.71 -0.30 -20.02
N GLY A 161 -17.98 -0.68 -21.06
CA GLY A 161 -18.06 -0.04 -22.37
C GLY A 161 -19.44 -0.26 -23.00
N PRO A 162 -19.82 0.61 -23.96
CA PRO A 162 -21.08 0.50 -24.70
C PRO A 162 -21.18 -0.80 -25.50
#